data_AF-A0A7G6T0M0-F1
#
_entry.id   AF-A0A7G6T0M0-F1
#
_cell.length_a   1.000
_cell.length_b   1.000
_cell.length_c   1.000
_cell.angle_alpha   90.00
_cell.angle_beta   90.00
_cell.angle_gamma   90.00
#
_symmetry.space_group_name_H-M   'P 1'
#
loop_
_entity.id
_entity.type
_entity.pdbx_description
1 polymer ?
#
loop_
_entity_poly.entity_id
_entity_poly.type
_entity_poly.pdbx_seq_one_letter_code
_entity_poly.pdbx_strand_id
1 'polypeptide(L)'
;MRDTHYVPIARWKSQSNFWKDFFSYKFRMRALFGPNASRPFEKVDEALRSFTALAYTRYESIRGERVELGDDPAFRKEIDAAVWGLPSAQDKIGPLLHAAIREMEDICIPIVQNDSPFSALLRRWNQRQEKIMRRFVRKS
;
A
#
# COMPACT_ATOMS: atom_id res chain seq x y z
N MET A 1 -14.41 27.49 -2.49
CA MET A 1 -14.83 26.06 -2.45
C MET A 1 -14.44 25.25 -3.68
N ARG A 2 -14.22 25.83 -4.88
CA ARG A 2 -13.74 25.05 -6.04
C ARG A 2 -12.29 24.54 -5.87
N ASP A 3 -11.43 25.32 -5.23
CA ASP A 3 -10.00 25.00 -5.10
C ASP A 3 -9.73 23.80 -4.17
N THR A 4 -10.61 23.54 -3.19
CA THR A 4 -10.48 22.40 -2.28
C THR A 4 -10.54 21.05 -3.00
N HIS A 5 -11.31 20.93 -4.08
CA HIS A 5 -11.37 19.69 -4.86
C HIS A 5 -10.16 19.48 -5.77
N TYR A 6 -9.35 20.52 -5.98
CA TYR A 6 -8.07 20.38 -6.68
C TYR A 6 -6.94 19.90 -5.75
N VAL A 7 -7.08 20.07 -4.43
CA VAL A 7 -6.05 19.71 -3.43
C VAL A 7 -5.54 18.26 -3.59
N PRO A 8 -6.40 17.23 -3.76
CA PRO A 8 -5.93 15.86 -3.95
C PRO A 8 -5.05 15.69 -5.20
N ILE A 9 -5.41 16.37 -6.30
CA ILE A 9 -4.66 16.37 -7.56
C ILE A 9 -3.32 17.08 -7.39
N ALA A 10 -3.33 18.27 -6.76
CA ALA A 10 -2.12 19.04 -6.49
C ALA A 10 -1.14 18.26 -5.62
N ARG A 11 -1.64 17.62 -4.56
CA ARG A 11 -0.84 16.76 -3.68
C ARG A 11 -0.22 15.61 -4.45
N TRP A 12 -1.01 14.90 -5.26
CA TRP A 12 -0.48 13.84 -6.11
C TRP A 12 0.63 14.33 -7.05
N LYS A 13 0.41 15.44 -7.77
CA LYS A 13 1.42 16.02 -8.68
C LYS A 13 2.72 16.41 -7.96
N SER A 14 2.61 16.98 -6.76
CA SER A 14 3.77 17.35 -5.94
C SER A 14 4.63 16.16 -5.54
N GLN A 15 4.05 14.95 -5.50
CA GLN A 15 4.72 13.70 -5.15
C GLN A 15 5.19 12.91 -6.38
N SER A 16 5.22 13.52 -7.57
CA SER A 16 5.57 12.81 -8.81
C SER A 16 6.96 12.15 -8.78
N ASN A 17 7.95 12.80 -8.16
CA ASN A 17 9.29 12.22 -8.00
C ASN A 17 9.28 11.02 -7.06
N PHE A 18 8.57 11.10 -5.93
CA PHE A 18 8.38 9.97 -5.03
C PHE A 18 7.78 8.77 -5.76
N TRP A 19 6.71 8.96 -6.55
CA TRP A 19 6.07 7.87 -7.27
C TRP A 19 6.98 7.25 -8.33
N LYS A 20 7.74 8.07 -9.07
CA LYS A 20 8.75 7.57 -10.03
C LYS A 20 9.78 6.69 -9.35
N ASP A 21 10.34 7.17 -8.24
CA ASP A 21 11.36 6.43 -7.49
C ASP A 21 10.76 5.15 -6.91
N PHE A 22 9.57 5.23 -6.31
CA PHE A 22 8.83 4.09 -5.78
C PHE A 22 8.63 2.99 -6.83
N PHE A 23 8.09 3.34 -8.01
CA PHE A 23 7.86 2.36 -9.07
C PHE A 23 9.15 1.86 -9.73
N SER A 24 10.26 2.60 -9.65
CA SER A 24 11.55 2.09 -10.10
C SER A 24 12.02 0.88 -9.28
N TYR A 25 11.67 0.82 -7.99
CA TYR A 25 12.00 -0.33 -7.13
C TYR A 25 11.29 -1.62 -7.55
N LYS A 26 10.16 -1.54 -8.27
CA LYS A 26 9.45 -2.70 -8.81
C LYS A 26 10.40 -3.63 -9.58
N PHE A 27 11.25 -3.07 -10.43
CA PHE A 27 12.17 -3.84 -11.27
C PHE A 27 13.30 -4.47 -10.44
N ARG A 28 13.81 -3.74 -9.44
CA ARG A 28 14.83 -4.25 -8.51
C ARG A 28 14.28 -5.39 -7.66
N MET A 29 13.08 -5.21 -7.09
CA MET A 29 12.39 -6.24 -6.31
C MET A 29 12.14 -7.50 -7.14
N ARG A 30 11.70 -7.34 -8.40
CA ARG A 30 11.52 -8.46 -9.32
C ARG A 30 12.82 -9.21 -9.62
N ALA A 31 13.93 -8.49 -9.79
CA ALA A 31 15.23 -9.10 -10.06
C ALA A 31 15.78 -9.87 -8.85
N LEU A 32 15.60 -9.34 -7.64
CA LEU A 32 16.14 -9.92 -6.41
C LEU A 32 15.30 -11.07 -5.84
N PHE A 33 13.97 -10.95 -5.89
CA PHE A 33 13.03 -11.84 -5.20
C PHE A 33 12.09 -12.58 -6.16
N GLY A 34 12.31 -12.45 -7.47
CA GLY A 34 11.57 -13.14 -8.50
C GLY A 34 10.27 -12.44 -8.93
N PRO A 35 9.52 -13.04 -9.88
CA PRO A 35 8.40 -12.39 -10.56
C PRO A 35 7.24 -12.00 -9.64
N ASN A 36 7.02 -12.72 -8.54
CA ASN A 36 5.92 -12.42 -7.62
C ASN A 36 6.17 -11.19 -6.74
N ALA A 37 7.43 -10.79 -6.56
CA ALA A 37 7.78 -9.66 -5.71
C ALA A 37 7.37 -8.29 -6.29
N SER A 38 6.99 -8.24 -7.57
CA SER A 38 6.46 -7.02 -8.19
C SER A 38 4.95 -6.84 -8.05
N ARG A 39 4.21 -7.88 -7.62
CA ARG A 39 2.76 -7.85 -7.44
C ARG A 39 2.25 -6.78 -6.49
N PRO A 40 2.88 -6.47 -5.34
CA PRO A 40 2.41 -5.38 -4.51
C PRO A 40 2.51 -4.01 -5.21
N PHE A 41 3.52 -3.79 -6.04
CA PHE A 41 3.64 -2.55 -6.81
C PHE A 41 2.52 -2.40 -7.85
N GLU A 42 2.03 -3.51 -8.41
CA GLU A 42 0.91 -3.49 -9.36
C GLU A 42 -0.39 -3.05 -8.66
N LYS A 43 -0.63 -3.52 -7.44
CA LYS A 43 -1.77 -3.07 -6.62
C LYS A 43 -1.67 -1.59 -6.26
N VAL A 44 -0.47 -1.10 -5.94
CA VAL A 44 -0.26 0.34 -5.67
C VAL A 44 -0.49 1.18 -6.93
N ASP A 45 -0.04 0.72 -8.10
CA ASP A 45 -0.29 1.40 -9.38
C ASP A 45 -1.79 1.44 -9.70
N GLU A 46 -2.50 0.32 -9.52
CA GLU A 46 -3.96 0.24 -9.69
C GLU A 46 -4.71 1.20 -8.74
N ALA A 47 -4.33 1.20 -7.45
CA ALA A 47 -4.90 2.10 -6.45
C ALA A 47 -4.65 3.58 -6.81
N LEU A 48 -3.44 3.91 -7.26
CA LEU A 48 -3.06 5.28 -7.62
C LEU A 48 -3.79 5.77 -8.88
N ARG A 49 -3.91 4.91 -9.91
CA ARG A 49 -4.69 5.22 -11.13
C ARG A 49 -6.17 5.42 -10.82
N SER A 50 -6.73 4.56 -9.96
CA SER A 50 -8.13 4.68 -9.53
C SER A 50 -8.35 5.98 -8.76
N PHE A 51 -7.49 6.29 -7.78
CA PHE A 51 -7.53 7.54 -7.04
C PHE A 51 -7.46 8.77 -7.95
N THR A 52 -6.49 8.81 -8.86
CA THR A 52 -6.30 9.95 -9.76
C THR A 52 -7.47 10.13 -10.70
N ALA A 53 -8.00 9.06 -11.29
CA ALA A 53 -9.19 9.12 -12.14
C ALA A 53 -10.41 9.67 -11.39
N LEU A 54 -10.64 9.22 -10.16
CA LEU A 54 -11.76 9.69 -9.32
C LEU A 54 -11.57 11.16 -8.91
N ALA A 55 -10.35 11.57 -8.54
CA ALA A 55 -10.05 12.95 -8.20
C ALA A 55 -10.27 13.91 -9.39
N TYR A 56 -9.83 13.55 -10.59
CA TYR A 56 -10.09 14.33 -11.81
C TYR A 56 -11.57 14.37 -12.16
N THR A 57 -12.26 13.22 -12.12
CA THR A 57 -13.71 13.14 -12.36
C THR A 57 -14.47 14.07 -11.41
N ARG A 58 -14.09 14.08 -10.12
CA ARG A 58 -14.68 14.98 -9.14
C ARG A 58 -14.45 16.43 -9.47
N TYR A 59 -13.20 16.79 -9.79
CA TYR A 59 -12.85 18.17 -10.12
C TYR A 59 -13.57 18.67 -11.39
N GLU A 60 -13.65 17.84 -12.44
CA GLU A 60 -14.33 18.16 -13.70
C GLU A 60 -15.85 18.30 -13.51
N SER A 61 -16.49 17.42 -12.73
CA SER A 61 -17.93 17.53 -12.43
C SER A 61 -18.31 18.88 -11.79
N ILE A 62 -17.45 19.43 -10.94
CA ILE A 62 -17.68 20.72 -10.25
C ILE A 62 -17.46 21.91 -11.17
N ARG A 63 -16.58 21.77 -12.17
CA ARG A 63 -16.35 22.80 -13.20
C ARG A 63 -17.48 22.88 -14.22
N GLY A 64 -18.42 21.93 -14.21
CA GLY A 64 -19.51 21.87 -15.19
C GLY A 64 -19.06 21.30 -16.55
N GLU A 65 -17.86 20.72 -16.63
CA GLU A 65 -17.31 20.13 -17.86
C GLU A 65 -17.85 18.71 -18.11
N ARG A 66 -18.42 18.07 -17.07
CA ARG A 66 -19.17 16.81 -17.14
C ARG A 66 -20.48 16.90 -16.36
N VAL A 67 -21.50 17.51 -16.98
CA VAL A 67 -22.82 17.72 -16.35
C VAL A 67 -23.53 16.38 -16.09
N GLU A 68 -23.36 15.38 -16.95
CA GLU A 68 -24.10 14.10 -16.88
C GLU A 68 -23.71 13.18 -15.71
N LEU A 69 -22.47 13.25 -15.23
CA LEU A 69 -22.01 12.55 -14.01
C LEU A 69 -22.32 13.34 -12.73
N GLY A 70 -22.71 14.61 -12.89
CA GLY A 70 -23.02 15.51 -11.81
C GLY A 70 -24.21 15.04 -11.00
N ASP A 71 -25.30 14.56 -11.59
CA ASP A 71 -26.59 14.54 -10.87
C ASP A 71 -26.90 13.32 -10.02
N ASP A 72 -26.05 12.28 -9.97
CA ASP A 72 -26.24 11.15 -9.05
C ASP A 72 -25.62 11.42 -7.66
N PRO A 73 -26.43 11.60 -6.59
CA PRO A 73 -25.91 11.81 -5.24
C PRO A 73 -25.15 10.61 -4.67
N ALA A 74 -25.50 9.38 -5.09
CA ALA A 74 -24.82 8.17 -4.63
C ALA A 74 -23.41 8.10 -5.20
N PHE A 75 -23.26 8.35 -6.50
CA PHE A 75 -21.96 8.42 -7.17
C PHE A 75 -21.07 9.55 -6.62
N ARG A 76 -21.64 10.73 -6.34
CA ARG A 76 -20.89 11.81 -5.66
C ARG A 76 -20.32 11.36 -4.31
N LYS A 77 -21.15 10.69 -3.50
CA LYS A 77 -20.76 10.17 -2.19
C LYS A 77 -19.66 9.12 -2.30
N GLU A 78 -19.73 8.25 -3.32
CA GLU A 78 -18.69 7.26 -3.61
C GLU A 78 -17.35 7.92 -3.95
N ILE A 79 -17.34 8.89 -4.87
CA ILE A 79 -16.12 9.59 -5.25
C ILE A 79 -15.53 10.37 -4.06
N ASP A 80 -16.37 11.12 -3.34
CA ASP A 80 -15.91 11.89 -2.19
C ASP A 80 -15.33 10.95 -1.12
N ALA A 81 -15.93 9.78 -0.89
CA ALA A 81 -15.37 8.80 0.03
C ALA A 81 -13.99 8.27 -0.42
N ALA A 82 -13.85 7.92 -1.69
CA ALA A 82 -12.59 7.42 -2.24
C ALA A 82 -11.46 8.47 -2.24
N VAL A 83 -11.78 9.74 -2.54
CA VAL A 83 -10.80 10.83 -2.63
C VAL A 83 -10.39 11.34 -1.25
N TRP A 84 -11.34 11.41 -0.30
CA TRP A 84 -11.09 11.95 1.05
C TRP A 84 -10.80 10.87 2.09
N GLY A 85 -10.81 9.59 1.70
CA GLY A 85 -10.54 8.47 2.61
C GLY A 85 -11.65 8.24 3.64
N LEU A 86 -12.90 8.58 3.30
CA LEU A 86 -14.04 8.28 4.17
C LEU A 86 -14.44 6.81 3.98
N PRO A 87 -14.80 6.10 5.06
CA PRO A 87 -15.31 4.73 4.94
C PRO A 87 -16.51 4.66 4.00
N SER A 88 -16.42 3.81 2.97
CA SER A 88 -17.50 3.51 2.04
C SER A 88 -17.59 2.01 1.82
N ALA A 89 -18.82 1.51 1.67
CA ALA A 89 -19.06 0.11 1.29
C ALA A 89 -18.49 -0.24 -0.10
N GLN A 90 -18.17 0.78 -0.90
CA GLN A 90 -17.62 0.65 -2.24
C GLN A 90 -16.14 1.06 -2.32
N ASP A 91 -15.45 1.25 -1.18
CA ASP A 91 -14.02 1.56 -1.19
C ASP A 91 -13.21 0.41 -1.80
N LYS A 92 -12.64 0.65 -2.99
CA LYS A 92 -11.75 -0.27 -3.69
C LYS A 92 -10.27 0.05 -3.47
N ILE A 93 -9.94 1.26 -3.01
CA ILE A 93 -8.56 1.73 -2.88
C ILE A 93 -7.96 1.23 -1.57
N GLY A 94 -8.67 1.38 -0.46
CA GLY A 94 -8.20 0.95 0.87
C GLY A 94 -7.79 -0.53 0.91
N PRO A 95 -8.64 -1.47 0.44
CA PRO A 95 -8.28 -2.89 0.39
C PRO A 95 -7.04 -3.19 -0.47
N LEU A 96 -6.90 -2.53 -1.64
CA LEU A 96 -5.74 -2.70 -2.52
C LEU A 96 -4.45 -2.25 -1.83
N LEU A 97 -4.46 -1.09 -1.17
CA LEU A 97 -3.29 -0.56 -0.47
C LEU A 97 -2.91 -1.43 0.73
N HIS A 98 -3.87 -1.88 1.54
CA HIS A 98 -3.59 -2.79 2.65
C HIS A 98 -3.00 -4.13 2.17
N ALA A 99 -3.56 -4.70 1.10
CA ALA A 99 -3.03 -5.92 0.51
C ALA A 99 -1.60 -5.72 -0.02
N ALA A 100 -1.33 -4.59 -0.67
CA ALA A 100 0.01 -4.26 -1.16
C ALA A 100 1.02 -4.11 -0.02
N ILE A 101 0.68 -3.38 1.04
CA ILE A 101 1.54 -3.19 2.22
C ILE A 101 1.87 -4.54 2.84
N ARG A 102 0.85 -5.37 3.10
CA ARG A 102 1.03 -6.70 3.67
C ARG A 102 1.96 -7.57 2.81
N GLU A 103 1.76 -7.61 1.50
CA GLU A 103 2.61 -8.36 0.59
C GLU A 103 4.06 -7.83 0.55
N MET A 104 4.26 -6.51 0.68
CA MET A 104 5.60 -5.93 0.81
C MET A 104 6.25 -6.30 2.14
N GLU A 105 5.49 -6.24 3.24
CA GLU A 105 5.93 -6.62 4.57
C GLU A 105 6.32 -8.10 4.64
N ASP A 106 5.55 -8.98 4.02
CA ASP A 106 5.86 -10.42 3.93
C ASP A 106 7.21 -10.70 3.26
N ILE A 107 7.65 -9.81 2.35
CA ILE A 107 8.98 -9.90 1.70
C ILE A 107 10.05 -9.22 2.55
N CYS A 108 9.79 -7.99 3.00
CA CYS A 108 10.81 -7.12 3.60
C CYS A 108 11.09 -7.45 5.07
N ILE A 109 10.06 -7.77 5.88
CA ILE A 109 10.21 -8.01 7.31
C ILE A 109 11.17 -9.18 7.58
N PRO A 110 11.06 -10.35 6.91
CA PRO A 110 11.98 -11.45 7.15
C PRO A 110 13.45 -11.09 6.84
N ILE A 111 13.69 -10.23 5.86
CA ILE A 111 15.05 -9.79 5.47
C ILE A 111 15.63 -8.90 6.57
N VAL A 112 14.91 -7.84 6.93
CA VAL A 112 15.34 -6.87 7.95
C VAL A 112 15.50 -7.55 9.32
N GLN A 113 14.61 -8.49 9.65
CA GLN A 113 14.73 -9.26 10.87
C GLN A 113 15.92 -10.22 10.80
N ASN A 114 16.17 -10.92 9.69
CA ASN A 114 17.32 -11.82 9.59
C ASN A 114 18.68 -11.10 9.69
N ASP A 115 18.77 -9.87 9.21
CA ASP A 115 19.98 -9.04 9.27
C ASP A 115 20.12 -8.25 10.59
N SER A 116 19.12 -8.31 11.47
CA SER A 116 19.16 -7.64 12.77
C SER A 116 20.04 -8.40 13.78
N PRO A 117 20.99 -7.73 14.47
CA PRO A 117 21.76 -8.34 15.56
C PRO A 117 20.86 -8.89 16.68
N PHE A 118 19.64 -8.36 16.84
CA PHE A 118 18.65 -8.83 17.81
C PHE A 118 18.06 -10.19 17.41
N SER A 119 17.88 -10.48 16.11
CA SER A 119 17.40 -11.80 15.67
C SER A 119 18.49 -12.88 15.77
N ALA A 120 19.75 -12.50 15.61
CA ALA A 120 20.89 -13.38 15.87
C ALA A 120 20.98 -13.75 17.36
N LEU A 121 20.70 -12.79 18.25
CA LEU A 121 20.59 -13.01 19.70
C LEU A 121 19.40 -13.91 20.05
N LEU A 122 18.21 -13.66 19.50
CA LEU A 122 17.02 -14.49 19.74
C LEU A 122 17.19 -15.92 19.21
N ARG A 123 17.79 -16.11 18.03
CA ARG A 123 18.15 -17.45 17.52
C ARG A 123 19.12 -18.18 18.45
N ARG A 124 20.16 -17.48 18.94
CA ARG A 124 21.10 -18.04 19.93
C ARG A 124 20.42 -18.40 21.24
N TRP A 125 19.47 -17.58 21.70
CA TRP A 125 18.72 -17.82 22.93
C TRP A 125 17.80 -19.05 22.80
N ASN A 126 17.06 -19.16 21.69
CA ASN A 126 16.21 -20.31 21.40
C ASN A 126 16.99 -21.61 21.24
N GLN A 127 18.14 -21.60 20.54
CA GLN A 127 19.02 -22.78 20.45
C GLN A 127 19.58 -23.22 21.81
N ARG A 128 19.81 -22.27 22.73
CA ARG A 128 20.29 -22.57 24.09
C ARG A 128 19.19 -23.20 24.94
N GLN A 129 17.95 -22.72 24.82
CA GLN A 129 16.77 -23.29 25.50
C GLN A 129 16.48 -24.72 25.03
N GLU A 130 16.52 -24.99 23.73
CA GLU A 130 16.33 -26.35 23.21
C GLU A 130 17.40 -27.33 23.70
N LYS A 131 18.67 -26.90 23.78
CA LYS A 131 19.75 -27.74 24.35
C LYS A 131 19.55 -28.03 25.83
N ILE A 132 19.04 -27.08 26.60
CA ILE A 132 18.74 -27.25 28.03
C ILE A 132 17.57 -28.21 28.21
N MET A 133 16.48 -28.02 27.47
CA MET A 133 15.30 -28.90 27.47
C MET A 133 15.67 -30.35 27.09
N ARG A 134 16.49 -30.56 26.05
CA ARG A 134 16.95 -31.90 25.63
C ARG A 134 17.87 -32.58 26.66
N ARG A 135 18.59 -31.82 27.48
CA ARG A 135 19.40 -32.37 28.59
C ARG A 135 18.56 -32.77 29.79
N PHE A 136 17.42 -32.11 30.00
CA PHE A 136 16.50 -32.42 31.09
C PHE A 136 15.72 -33.71 30.80
N VAL A 137 15.25 -33.90 29.57
CA VAL A 137 14.49 -35.09 29.13
C VAL A 137 15.33 -36.38 29.10
N ARG A 138 16.66 -36.29 29.04
CA ARG A 138 17.56 -37.48 29.06
C ARG A 138 17.99 -37.94 30.45
N LYS A 139 17.57 -37.25 31.52
CA LYS A 139 17.94 -37.55 32.92
C LYS A 139 16.76 -38.07 33.76
N SER A 140 15.64 -38.38 33.14
CA SER A 140 14.49 -39.09 33.72
C SER A 140 14.37 -40.45 33.06
#